data_AF-A0A7X9B941-F1
#
_entry.id   AF-A0A7X9B941-F1
#
_cell.length_a   1.000
_cell.length_b   1.000
_cell.length_c   1.000
_cell.angle_alpha   90.00
_cell.angle_beta   90.00
_cell.angle_gamma   90.00
#
_symmetry.space_group_name_H-M   'P 1'
#
loop_
_entity.id
_entity.type
_entity.pdbx_description
1 polymer ?
#
loop_
_entity_poly.entity_id
_entity_poly.type
_entity_poly.pdbx_seq_one_letter_code
_entity_poly.pdbx_strand_id
1 'polypeptide(L)'
;MRKTSILVLVLFLSIVSITSGCDIEEPTSEQLEQQRIDLYIEVMSSVFQEENGGSDFIAIDLDTLEGLSSEGKNEVLETFKDFSPNVYDFEDIKNDESKFQFDGEHLLGTINGSLLWIELKEYKDKSAKIIGTSWFGNLGSVSIEYNAKLKNENWELTEVSMSIS
;
A
#
# COMPACT_ATOMS: atom_id res chain seq x y z
N MET A 1 -54.36 -63.93 28.96
CA MET A 1 -52.90 -63.80 29.19
C MET A 1 -52.53 -62.33 29.01
N ARG A 2 -51.80 -61.77 30.00
CA ARG A 2 -50.82 -60.64 30.00
C ARG A 2 -50.98 -59.50 28.97
N LYS A 3 -50.70 -58.22 29.23
CA LYS A 3 -50.33 -57.35 30.37
C LYS A 3 -50.23 -55.94 29.72
N THR A 4 -50.72 -54.90 30.40
CA THR A 4 -50.23 -53.51 30.45
C THR A 4 -49.30 -52.96 29.35
N SER A 5 -49.58 -51.76 28.81
CA SER A 5 -48.95 -50.52 29.31
C SER A 5 -49.22 -49.29 28.42
N ILE A 6 -49.66 -48.23 29.09
CA ILE A 6 -49.64 -46.83 28.65
C ILE A 6 -48.18 -46.36 28.54
N LEU A 7 -47.83 -45.57 27.53
CA LEU A 7 -46.78 -44.56 27.68
C LEU A 7 -47.06 -43.32 26.80
N VAL A 8 -47.28 -42.21 27.50
CA VAL A 8 -47.29 -40.82 27.03
C VAL A 8 -45.84 -40.33 26.99
N LEU A 9 -45.42 -39.56 25.96
CA LEU A 9 -44.38 -38.51 26.07
C LEU A 9 -44.30 -37.70 24.75
N VAL A 10 -44.89 -36.51 24.67
CA VAL A 10 -44.29 -35.15 24.82
C VAL A 10 -43.34 -34.72 23.69
N LEU A 11 -43.87 -33.78 22.88
CA LEU A 11 -43.27 -32.62 22.24
C LEU A 11 -41.75 -32.37 22.47
N PHE A 12 -40.99 -32.20 21.39
CA PHE A 12 -39.91 -31.19 21.33
C PHE A 12 -39.79 -30.65 19.90
N LEU A 13 -40.29 -29.42 19.71
CA LEU A 13 -39.88 -28.52 18.63
C LEU A 13 -38.41 -28.19 18.84
N SER A 14 -37.52 -28.67 17.98
CA SER A 14 -36.16 -28.14 17.87
C SER A 14 -36.14 -27.09 16.77
N ILE A 15 -36.34 -25.83 17.17
CA ILE A 15 -35.93 -24.66 16.40
C ILE A 15 -34.40 -24.71 16.33
N VAL A 16 -33.85 -25.06 15.17
CA VAL A 16 -32.43 -24.87 14.89
C VAL A 16 -32.23 -23.37 14.67
N SER A 17 -31.92 -22.66 15.75
CA SER A 17 -31.43 -21.29 15.66
C SER A 17 -30.04 -21.35 15.04
N ILE A 18 -29.94 -21.11 13.74
CA ILE A 18 -28.69 -20.81 13.06
C ILE A 18 -28.28 -19.41 13.57
N THR A 19 -27.56 -19.37 14.67
CA THR A 19 -26.79 -18.18 15.04
C THR A 19 -25.60 -18.17 14.09
N SER A 20 -25.72 -17.46 12.97
CA SER A 20 -24.59 -16.95 12.22
C SER A 20 -23.87 -15.96 13.13
N GLY A 21 -23.00 -16.47 13.99
CA GLY A 21 -21.94 -15.69 14.58
C GLY A 21 -21.03 -15.25 13.44
N CYS A 22 -21.12 -13.99 13.04
CA CYS A 22 -19.98 -13.35 12.41
C CYS A 22 -18.90 -13.28 13.49
N ASP A 23 -18.04 -14.29 13.53
CA ASP A 23 -16.75 -14.13 14.18
C ASP A 23 -15.99 -13.09 13.35
N ILE A 24 -15.82 -11.89 13.91
CA ILE A 24 -14.90 -10.91 13.34
C ILE A 24 -13.52 -11.45 13.68
N GLU A 25 -12.95 -12.21 12.76
CA GLU A 25 -11.59 -12.70 12.86
C GLU A 25 -10.65 -11.49 12.81
N GLU A 26 -9.81 -11.33 13.82
CA GLU A 26 -8.79 -10.28 13.84
C GLU A 26 -7.85 -10.49 12.64
N PRO A 27 -7.45 -9.43 11.92
CA PRO A 27 -6.59 -9.57 10.76
C PRO A 27 -5.24 -10.17 11.16
N THR A 28 -4.78 -11.10 10.33
CA THR A 28 -3.44 -11.70 10.46
C THR A 28 -2.35 -10.66 10.18
N SER A 29 -1.13 -10.92 10.62
CA SER A 29 0.02 -10.06 10.32
C SER A 29 0.24 -9.90 8.81
N GLU A 30 0.02 -10.96 8.03
CA GLU A 30 0.13 -10.96 6.57
C GLU A 30 -0.92 -10.04 5.93
N GLN A 31 -2.17 -10.08 6.41
CA GLN A 31 -3.22 -9.16 5.94
C GLN A 31 -2.93 -7.70 6.31
N LEU A 32 -2.36 -7.45 7.50
CA LEU A 32 -1.99 -6.10 7.92
C LEU A 32 -0.81 -5.55 7.11
N GLU A 33 0.13 -6.42 6.74
CA GLU A 33 1.25 -6.06 5.86
C GLU A 33 0.77 -5.77 4.43
N GLN A 34 -0.08 -6.64 3.86
CA GLN A 34 -0.68 -6.40 2.54
C GLN A 34 -1.44 -5.08 2.50
N GLN A 35 -2.23 -4.76 3.53
CA GLN A 35 -2.91 -3.46 3.62
C GLN A 35 -1.94 -2.28 3.52
N ARG A 36 -0.74 -2.41 4.10
CA ARG A 36 0.27 -1.35 4.04
C ARG A 36 0.94 -1.30 2.67
N ILE A 37 1.23 -2.44 2.06
CA ILE A 37 1.74 -2.55 0.68
C ILE A 37 0.79 -1.83 -0.28
N ASP A 38 -0.50 -2.15 -0.22
CA ASP A 38 -1.54 -1.57 -1.07
C ASP A 38 -1.63 -0.05 -0.88
N LEU A 39 -1.53 0.45 0.36
CA LEU A 39 -1.51 1.89 0.63
C LEU A 39 -0.33 2.57 -0.06
N TYR A 40 0.87 2.01 0.08
CA TYR A 40 2.09 2.63 -0.44
C TYR A 40 2.10 2.62 -1.97
N ILE A 41 1.61 1.53 -2.58
CA ILE A 41 1.43 1.45 -4.04
C ILE A 41 0.41 2.48 -4.51
N GLU A 42 -0.76 2.59 -3.85
CA GLU A 42 -1.80 3.55 -4.23
C GLU A 42 -1.30 5.00 -4.18
N VAL A 43 -0.60 5.37 -3.10
CA VAL A 43 -0.04 6.71 -2.91
C VAL A 43 1.04 7.03 -3.92
N MET A 44 2.00 6.12 -4.13
CA MET A 44 3.09 6.33 -5.08
C MET A 44 2.60 6.31 -6.54
N SER A 45 1.60 5.47 -6.86
CA SER A 45 0.97 5.44 -8.18
C SER A 45 0.24 6.74 -8.46
N SER A 46 -0.52 7.25 -7.48
CA SER A 46 -1.25 8.52 -7.60
C SER A 46 -0.30 9.68 -7.89
N VAL A 47 0.78 9.83 -7.12
CA VAL A 47 1.74 10.94 -7.36
C VAL A 47 2.54 10.78 -8.66
N PHE A 48 2.86 9.55 -9.07
CA PHE A 48 3.53 9.28 -10.36
C PHE A 48 2.62 9.62 -11.57
N GLN A 49 1.30 9.45 -11.43
CA GLN A 49 0.33 9.79 -12.48
C GLN A 49 0.10 11.29 -12.60
N GLU A 50 0.23 12.04 -11.51
CA GLU A 50 0.14 13.51 -11.54
C GLU A 50 1.31 14.12 -12.32
N GLU A 51 2.55 13.68 -12.04
CA GLU A 51 3.72 14.06 -12.83
C GLU A 51 4.88 13.06 -12.66
N ASN A 52 5.60 12.80 -13.76
CA ASN A 52 6.75 11.90 -13.77
C ASN A 52 7.83 12.32 -14.78
N GLY A 53 9.04 11.79 -14.60
CA GLY A 53 10.22 12.22 -15.37
C GLY A 53 10.47 11.43 -16.64
N GLY A 54 9.50 10.61 -17.07
CA GLY A 54 9.63 9.73 -18.22
C GLY A 54 9.53 8.25 -17.84
N SER A 55 9.78 7.41 -18.84
CA SER A 55 9.51 5.98 -18.79
C SER A 55 10.76 5.10 -18.80
N ASP A 56 11.97 5.66 -18.71
CA ASP A 56 13.20 4.86 -18.82
C ASP A 56 13.42 4.03 -17.56
N PHE A 57 13.07 4.56 -16.38
CA PHE A 57 13.09 3.82 -15.12
C PHE A 57 12.22 4.46 -14.02
N ILE A 58 11.94 3.65 -12.99
CA ILE A 58 11.42 4.10 -11.69
C ILE A 58 12.40 3.64 -10.62
N ALA A 59 12.89 4.57 -9.79
CA ALA A 59 13.58 4.28 -8.56
C ALA A 59 12.60 4.45 -7.40
N ILE A 60 12.60 3.52 -6.45
CA ILE A 60 11.78 3.62 -5.23
C ILE A 60 12.71 3.64 -4.03
N ASP A 61 12.58 4.65 -3.17
CA ASP A 61 13.30 4.68 -1.88
C ASP A 61 12.63 3.71 -0.90
N LEU A 62 13.15 2.48 -0.87
CA LEU A 62 12.63 1.42 -0.02
C LEU A 62 12.80 1.69 1.47
N ASP A 63 13.72 2.58 1.88
CA ASP A 63 13.90 2.93 3.28
C ASP A 63 12.71 3.73 3.82
N THR A 64 11.95 4.40 2.95
CA THR A 64 10.73 5.11 3.33
C THR A 64 9.51 4.21 3.54
N LEU A 65 9.57 2.94 3.13
CA LEU A 65 8.47 1.99 3.26
C LEU A 65 8.43 1.36 4.66
N GLU A 66 8.30 2.22 5.68
CA GLU A 66 8.32 1.84 7.08
C GLU A 66 7.25 0.78 7.40
N GLY A 67 7.63 -0.24 8.17
CA GLY A 67 6.72 -1.30 8.62
C GLY A 67 6.47 -2.43 7.61
N LEU A 68 7.11 -2.41 6.44
CA LEU A 68 7.17 -3.56 5.53
C LEU A 68 8.40 -4.44 5.79
N SER A 69 8.22 -5.75 5.63
CA SER A 69 9.30 -6.73 5.53
C SER A 69 10.09 -6.56 4.24
N SER A 70 11.19 -7.29 4.10
CA SER A 70 11.96 -7.34 2.85
C SER A 70 11.12 -7.90 1.70
N GLU A 71 10.30 -8.91 1.97
CA GLU A 71 9.36 -9.49 1.02
C GLU A 71 8.32 -8.45 0.57
N GLY A 72 7.72 -7.71 1.50
CA GLY A 72 6.74 -6.66 1.18
C GLY A 72 7.34 -5.50 0.38
N LYS A 73 8.58 -5.08 0.69
CA LYS A 73 9.31 -4.08 -0.10
C LYS A 73 9.57 -4.55 -1.54
N ASN A 74 9.92 -5.83 -1.71
CA ASN A 74 10.09 -6.43 -3.04
C ASN A 74 8.77 -6.49 -3.81
N GLU A 75 7.66 -6.79 -3.15
CA GLU A 75 6.34 -6.77 -3.78
C GLU A 75 5.97 -5.39 -4.34
N VAL A 76 6.29 -4.33 -3.62
CA VAL A 76 6.14 -2.95 -4.11
C VAL A 76 6.97 -2.73 -5.39
N LEU A 77 8.25 -3.10 -5.40
CA LEU A 77 9.09 -3.00 -6.60
C LEU A 77 8.53 -3.79 -7.79
N GLU A 78 8.10 -5.03 -7.57
CA GLU A 78 7.54 -5.88 -8.62
C GLU A 78 6.25 -5.28 -9.19
N THR A 79 5.37 -4.72 -8.35
CA THR A 79 4.13 -4.09 -8.79
C THR A 79 4.40 -2.88 -9.69
N PHE A 80 5.41 -2.08 -9.37
CA PHE A 80 5.76 -0.93 -10.21
C PHE A 80 6.31 -1.29 -11.59
N LYS A 81 6.62 -2.57 -11.85
CA LYS A 81 7.04 -3.02 -13.19
C LYS A 81 5.93 -2.90 -14.24
N ASP A 82 4.69 -2.80 -13.81
CA ASP A 82 3.55 -2.50 -14.69
C ASP A 82 3.63 -1.08 -15.27
N PHE A 83 4.35 -0.15 -14.62
CA PHE A 83 4.55 1.22 -15.08
C PHE A 83 5.83 1.41 -15.89
N SER A 84 6.89 0.66 -15.56
CA SER A 84 8.18 0.69 -16.24
C SER A 84 8.85 -0.68 -16.18
N PRO A 85 9.43 -1.21 -17.28
CA PRO A 85 10.16 -2.48 -17.22
C PRO A 85 11.42 -2.42 -16.35
N ASN A 86 11.89 -1.20 -16.04
CA ASN A 86 13.06 -0.94 -15.23
C ASN A 86 12.64 -0.29 -13.90
N VAL A 87 12.61 -1.09 -12.83
CA VAL A 87 12.32 -0.64 -11.47
C VAL A 87 13.47 -1.05 -10.56
N TYR A 88 13.92 -0.13 -9.71
CA TYR A 88 15.08 -0.34 -8.85
C TYR A 88 14.80 0.17 -7.43
N ASP A 89 15.44 -0.46 -6.45
CA ASP A 89 15.72 0.22 -5.19
C ASP A 89 16.61 1.42 -5.47
N PHE A 90 16.23 2.60 -4.97
CA PHE A 90 17.03 3.80 -5.10
C PHE A 90 18.44 3.60 -4.54
N GLU A 91 18.59 2.94 -3.40
CA GLU A 91 19.88 2.78 -2.73
C GLU A 91 20.89 1.99 -3.59
N ASP A 92 20.41 1.07 -4.43
CA ASP A 92 21.23 0.28 -5.34
C ASP A 92 21.76 1.09 -6.53
N ILE A 93 21.06 2.14 -6.94
CA ILE A 93 21.36 2.93 -8.15
C ILE A 93 21.63 4.41 -7.88
N LYS A 94 21.63 4.86 -6.62
CA LYS A 94 21.74 6.29 -6.25
C LYS A 94 23.00 7.01 -6.68
N ASN A 95 24.02 6.27 -7.15
CA ASN A 95 25.27 6.81 -7.68
C ASN A 95 25.43 6.52 -9.19
N ASP A 96 24.39 6.02 -9.86
CA ASP A 96 24.41 5.75 -11.31
C ASP A 96 24.22 7.05 -12.10
N GLU A 97 25.32 7.60 -12.59
CA GLU A 97 25.35 8.82 -13.41
C GLU A 97 24.60 8.68 -14.76
N SER A 98 24.23 7.47 -15.18
CA SER A 98 23.35 7.26 -16.34
C SER A 98 21.86 7.48 -16.01
N LYS A 99 21.49 7.46 -14.73
CA LYS A 99 20.11 7.60 -14.23
C LYS A 99 19.89 8.90 -13.48
N PHE A 100 20.93 9.44 -12.87
CA PHE A 100 20.85 10.62 -12.03
C PHE A 100 21.88 11.66 -12.42
N GLN A 101 21.49 12.93 -12.31
CA GLN A 101 22.38 14.07 -12.48
C GLN A 101 22.88 14.53 -11.12
N PHE A 102 24.16 14.92 -11.04
CA PHE A 102 24.81 15.38 -9.82
C PHE A 102 25.52 16.71 -10.01
N ASP A 103 25.60 17.50 -8.93
CA ASP A 103 26.55 18.60 -8.74
C ASP A 103 27.45 18.27 -7.55
N GLY A 104 28.65 17.74 -7.84
CA GLY A 104 29.49 17.11 -6.83
C GLY A 104 28.82 15.88 -6.24
N GLU A 105 28.62 15.87 -4.92
CA GLU A 105 27.91 14.79 -4.19
C GLU A 105 26.38 15.05 -4.11
N HIS A 106 25.90 16.18 -4.65
CA HIS A 106 24.50 16.56 -4.54
C HIS A 106 23.68 16.03 -5.72
N LEU A 107 22.64 15.26 -5.44
CA LEU A 107 21.68 14.77 -6.42
C LEU A 107 20.83 15.93 -6.94
N LEU A 108 20.84 16.18 -8.25
CA LEU A 108 20.12 17.27 -8.91
C LEU A 108 18.79 16.83 -9.54
N GLY A 109 18.72 15.58 -10.00
CA GLY A 109 17.54 15.07 -10.68
C GLY A 109 17.74 13.68 -11.25
N THR A 110 16.66 13.09 -11.75
CA THR A 110 16.67 11.91 -12.62
C THR A 110 16.90 12.27 -14.10
N ILE A 111 17.35 11.31 -14.89
CA ILE A 111 17.48 11.40 -16.35
C ILE A 111 16.43 10.48 -16.96
N ASN A 112 15.35 11.04 -17.53
CA ASN A 112 14.24 10.31 -18.18
C ASN A 112 13.52 9.25 -17.32
N GLY A 113 13.54 9.38 -16.00
CA GLY A 113 12.83 8.49 -15.09
C GLY A 113 12.32 9.22 -13.85
N SER A 114 11.82 8.49 -12.86
CA SER A 114 11.33 9.07 -11.61
C SER A 114 11.97 8.42 -10.38
N LEU A 115 12.15 9.21 -9.32
CA LEU A 115 12.38 8.73 -7.97
C LEU A 115 11.09 8.89 -7.16
N LEU A 116 10.61 7.80 -6.58
CA LEU A 116 9.40 7.73 -5.77
C LEU A 116 9.75 7.43 -4.33
N TRP A 117 9.06 8.10 -3.41
CA TRP A 117 9.12 7.79 -1.99
C TRP A 117 7.85 8.25 -1.26
N ILE A 118 7.73 7.84 -0.01
CA ILE A 118 6.66 8.29 0.87
C ILE A 118 7.21 8.98 2.12
N GLU A 119 6.36 9.74 2.79
CA GLU A 119 6.57 10.14 4.17
C GLU A 119 5.31 9.80 4.98
N LEU A 120 5.39 8.74 5.78
CA LEU A 120 4.28 8.31 6.64
C LEU A 120 4.20 9.21 7.88
N LYS A 121 3.15 10.03 7.96
CA LYS A 121 2.92 10.92 9.12
C LYS A 121 2.18 10.21 10.24
N GLU A 122 1.21 9.37 9.89
CA GLU A 122 0.36 8.65 10.83
C GLU A 122 -0.20 7.39 10.18
N TYR A 123 -0.23 6.27 10.92
CA TYR A 123 -0.91 5.04 10.51
C TYR A 123 -1.70 4.47 11.69
N LYS A 124 -3.01 4.31 11.52
CA LYS A 124 -3.94 3.77 12.52
C LYS A 124 -4.93 2.84 11.83
N ASP A 125 -4.66 1.55 11.91
CA ASP A 125 -5.47 0.47 11.35
C ASP A 125 -5.92 0.74 9.90
N LYS A 126 -7.14 1.26 9.74
CA LYS A 126 -7.82 1.52 8.47
C LYS A 126 -7.73 2.98 8.01
N SER A 127 -6.78 3.75 8.56
CA SER A 127 -6.57 5.15 8.21
C SER A 127 -5.10 5.52 8.28
N ALA A 128 -4.67 6.40 7.39
CA ALA A 128 -3.32 6.93 7.38
C ALA A 128 -3.29 8.39 6.94
N LYS A 129 -2.26 9.11 7.41
CA LYS A 129 -1.84 10.40 6.87
C LYS A 129 -0.46 10.22 6.27
N ILE A 130 -0.32 10.47 4.99
CA ILE A 130 0.86 10.08 4.22
C ILE A 130 1.12 11.07 3.10
N ILE A 131 2.38 11.34 2.81
CA ILE A 131 2.80 12.13 1.66
C ILE A 131 3.42 11.17 0.65
N GLY A 132 2.98 11.22 -0.60
CA GLY A 132 3.69 10.60 -1.73
C GLY A 132 4.48 11.67 -2.47
N THR A 133 5.70 11.34 -2.92
CA THR A 133 6.47 12.23 -3.78
C THR A 133 6.94 11.52 -5.03
N SER A 134 6.79 12.19 -6.17
CA SER A 134 7.41 11.86 -7.45
C SER A 134 8.40 12.96 -7.79
N TRP A 135 9.69 12.61 -7.88
CA TRP A 135 10.74 13.54 -8.29
C TRP A 135 11.26 13.19 -9.67
N PHE A 136 11.32 14.20 -10.53
CA PHE A 136 11.56 14.04 -11.95
C PHE A 136 12.50 15.12 -12.48
N GLY A 137 13.78 14.76 -12.60
CA GLY A 137 14.82 15.58 -13.19
C GLY A 137 15.04 16.94 -12.54
N ASN A 138 15.67 17.83 -13.30
CA ASN A 138 15.89 19.24 -12.90
C ASN A 138 14.60 20.09 -13.00
N LEU A 139 13.47 19.46 -13.33
CA LEU A 139 12.17 20.10 -13.57
C LEU A 139 11.35 20.23 -12.30
N GLY A 140 11.57 19.35 -11.32
CA GLY A 140 10.97 19.48 -10.01
C GLY A 140 10.52 18.19 -9.35
N SER A 141 9.75 18.35 -8.29
CA SER A 141 9.00 17.28 -7.62
C SER A 141 7.54 17.67 -7.49
N VAL A 142 6.67 16.66 -7.50
CA VAL A 142 5.30 16.76 -7.00
C VAL A 142 5.22 15.97 -5.71
N SER A 143 4.80 16.62 -4.63
CA SER A 143 4.50 15.99 -3.35
C SER A 143 3.05 16.22 -3.00
N ILE A 144 2.32 15.16 -2.68
CA ILE A 144 0.90 15.23 -2.35
C ILE A 144 0.66 14.59 -1.00
N GLU A 145 0.08 15.35 -0.09
CA GLU A 145 -0.37 14.88 1.21
C GLU A 145 -1.79 14.33 1.11
N TYR A 146 -1.99 13.12 1.61
CA TYR A 146 -3.27 12.43 1.61
C TYR A 146 -3.74 12.10 3.03
N ASN A 147 -5.06 12.18 3.21
CA ASN A 147 -5.76 11.37 4.20
C ASN A 147 -6.27 10.11 3.49
N ALA A 148 -5.76 8.95 3.89
CA ALA A 148 -6.15 7.66 3.33
C ALA A 148 -7.12 6.93 4.26
N LYS A 149 -8.15 6.28 3.70
CA LYS A 149 -9.07 5.41 4.45
C LYS A 149 -9.32 4.10 3.72
N LEU A 150 -9.17 2.98 4.41
CA LEU A 150 -9.46 1.66 3.86
C LEU A 150 -10.99 1.43 3.87
N LYS A 151 -11.60 1.29 2.69
CA LYS A 151 -13.02 0.94 2.51
C LYS A 151 -13.15 -0.15 1.48
N ASN A 152 -13.92 -1.20 1.82
CA ASN A 152 -14.13 -2.35 0.95
C ASN A 152 -12.80 -2.90 0.37
N GLU A 153 -11.81 -3.08 1.24
CA GLU A 153 -10.47 -3.60 0.89
C GLU A 153 -9.64 -2.71 -0.03
N ASN A 154 -10.09 -1.49 -0.34
CA ASN A 154 -9.36 -0.53 -1.16
C ASN A 154 -9.05 0.74 -0.38
N TRP A 155 -7.87 1.32 -0.59
CA TRP A 155 -7.53 2.61 -0.02
C TRP A 155 -8.17 3.73 -0.83
N GLU A 156 -9.00 4.53 -0.17
CA GLU A 156 -9.50 5.78 -0.74
C GLU A 156 -8.60 6.93 -0.28
N LEU A 157 -7.93 7.57 -1.24
CA LEU A 157 -7.11 8.74 -1.01
C LEU A 157 -7.95 10.02 -1.09
N THR A 158 -7.81 10.90 -0.11
CA THR A 158 -8.32 12.27 -0.16
C THR A 158 -7.15 13.23 -0.08
N GLU A 159 -6.90 13.97 -1.17
CA GLU A 159 -5.88 15.01 -1.20
C GLU A 159 -6.15 16.07 -0.12
N VAL A 160 -5.11 16.40 0.63
CA VAL A 160 -5.08 17.47 1.63
C VAL A 160 -4.37 18.68 1.07
N SER A 161 -3.22 18.46 0.44
CA SER A 161 -2.43 19.50 -0.19
C SER A 161 -1.51 18.91 -1.26
N MET A 162 -1.21 19.70 -2.28
CA MET A 162 -0.24 19.42 -3.32
C MET A 162 0.82 20.52 -3.35
N SER A 163 2.08 20.10 -3.46
CA SER A 163 3.24 20.99 -3.61
C SER A 163 4.01 20.61 -4.86
N ILE A 164 4.36 21.62 -5.66
CA ILE A 164 5.23 21.48 -6.83
C ILE A 164 6.45 22.36 -6.58
N SER A 165 7.64 21.78 -6.63
CA SER A 165 8.92 22.48 -6.40
C SER A 165 9.83 22.35 -7.60
#